data_AF-A0A1D6HIH0-F1
#
_entry.id   AF-A0A1D6HIH0-F1
#
_cell.length_a   1.000
_cell.length_b   1.000
_cell.length_c   1.000
_cell.angle_alpha   90.00
_cell.angle_beta   90.00
_cell.angle_gamma   90.00
#
_symmetry.space_group_name_H-M   'P 1'
#
loop_
_entity.id
_entity.type
_entity.pdbx_description
1 polymer ?
#
loop_
_entity_poly.entity_id
_entity_poly.type
_entity_poly.pdbx_seq_one_letter_code
_entity_poly.pdbx_strand_id
1 'polypeptide(L)'
;MGSYHYTSQFVDSNPKPSHKPKTTVQIPITSPREAARGGSPDAVAAAKIQAALRGYLVRRHVTAVRAADAEATRLERLLRRQETVDAVRSDERERARFSEALMAVLLRLDAVPGHYPAVRDARRAVSRRVVGLQEVFDAVAVAPKAQTCGVPASLEQVLEWIWGVGEAPAPVPPPQAEVEEEVRRAGSCWARFFGGV
;
A
#
# COMPACT_ATOMS: atom_id res chain seq x y z
N MET A 1 -5.15 9.01 -38.44
CA MET A 1 -4.00 9.51 -37.66
C MET A 1 -4.16 11.00 -37.48
N GLY A 2 -4.64 11.46 -36.32
CA GLY A 2 -4.81 12.89 -36.01
C GLY A 2 -3.80 13.32 -34.96
N SER A 3 -2.93 14.27 -35.29
CA SER A 3 -1.95 14.87 -34.38
C SER A 3 -2.53 16.19 -33.86
N TYR A 4 -2.84 16.23 -32.57
CA TYR A 4 -3.33 17.45 -31.91
C TYR A 4 -2.14 18.32 -31.50
N HIS A 5 -2.01 19.49 -32.14
CA HIS A 5 -1.11 20.55 -31.67
C HIS A 5 -1.83 21.34 -30.56
N TYR A 6 -1.32 21.25 -29.33
CA TYR A 6 -1.76 22.05 -28.19
C TYR A 6 -1.06 23.42 -28.24
N THR A 7 -1.81 24.50 -28.47
CA THR A 7 -1.30 25.87 -28.43
C THR A 7 -1.95 26.59 -27.24
N SER A 8 -1.18 26.77 -26.17
CA SER A 8 -1.59 27.55 -24.99
C SER A 8 -1.51 29.04 -25.32
N GLN A 9 -2.65 29.71 -25.36
CA GLN A 9 -2.75 31.16 -25.53
C GLN A 9 -2.90 31.79 -24.14
N PHE A 10 -1.86 32.49 -23.67
CA PHE A 10 -1.96 33.34 -22.48
C PHE A 10 -2.70 34.63 -22.88
N VAL A 11 -3.84 34.87 -22.26
CA VAL A 11 -4.72 36.01 -22.55
C VAL A 11 -4.34 37.14 -21.59
N ASP A 12 -3.41 38.01 -21.98
CA ASP A 12 -3.23 39.30 -21.30
C ASP A 12 -4.07 40.36 -22.01
N SER A 13 -5.18 40.73 -21.36
CA SER A 13 -6.07 41.81 -21.76
C SER A 13 -5.54 43.14 -21.21
N ASN A 14 -4.88 43.95 -22.04
CA ASN A 14 -4.72 45.39 -21.78
C ASN A 14 -4.74 46.18 -23.10
N PRO A 15 -5.65 47.16 -23.31
CA PRO A 15 -5.86 47.77 -24.62
C PRO A 15 -5.06 49.06 -24.85
N LYS A 16 -4.27 49.07 -25.95
CA LYS A 16 -3.79 50.20 -26.81
C LYS A 16 -2.82 51.24 -26.18
N PRO A 17 -1.93 51.90 -26.97
CA PRO A 17 -1.99 52.11 -28.42
C PRO A 17 -0.73 51.73 -29.24
N SER A 18 -0.99 51.16 -30.42
CA SER A 18 -0.29 51.43 -31.69
C SER A 18 1.22 51.71 -31.66
N HIS A 19 2.04 50.71 -31.35
CA HIS A 19 3.39 50.63 -31.88
C HIS A 19 3.44 49.62 -33.01
N LYS A 20 3.67 50.09 -34.24
CA LYS A 20 4.02 49.24 -35.37
C LYS A 20 5.33 48.53 -35.01
N PRO A 21 5.41 47.19 -34.93
CA PRO A 21 6.69 46.54 -34.70
C PRO A 21 7.56 46.80 -35.93
N LYS A 22 8.60 47.63 -35.75
CA LYS A 22 9.71 47.75 -36.70
C LYS A 22 10.42 46.40 -36.72
N THR A 23 10.32 45.70 -37.84
CA THR A 23 11.21 44.59 -38.25
C THR A 23 11.34 43.45 -37.23
N THR A 24 10.53 42.40 -37.41
CA THR A 24 10.81 41.08 -36.81
C THR A 24 12.15 40.58 -37.34
N VAL A 25 13.18 40.60 -36.48
CA VAL A 25 14.43 39.87 -36.71
C VAL A 25 14.17 38.43 -36.29
N GLN A 26 14.08 37.52 -37.26
CA GLN A 26 14.11 36.09 -36.94
C GLN A 26 15.53 35.76 -36.46
N ILE A 27 15.69 35.59 -35.16
CA ILE A 27 16.90 35.00 -34.60
C ILE A 27 16.85 33.52 -34.97
N PRO A 28 17.78 33.00 -35.79
CA PRO A 28 17.82 31.57 -36.07
C PRO A 28 18.16 30.87 -34.77
N ILE A 29 17.17 30.27 -34.11
CA ILE A 29 17.43 29.31 -33.04
C ILE A 29 17.86 28.04 -33.76
N THR A 30 19.15 27.94 -34.08
CA THR A 30 19.77 26.67 -34.41
C THR A 30 19.79 25.84 -33.14
N SER A 31 18.65 25.23 -32.80
CA SER A 31 18.67 24.07 -31.92
C SER A 31 19.70 23.12 -32.53
N PRO A 32 20.63 22.52 -31.77
CA PRO A 32 21.55 21.52 -32.29
C PRO A 32 20.73 20.27 -32.65
N ARG A 33 20.02 20.37 -33.78
CA ARG A 33 19.12 19.38 -34.31
C ARG A 33 20.01 18.47 -35.14
N GLU A 34 20.21 17.26 -34.61
CA GLU A 34 20.61 16.05 -35.34
C GLU A 34 22.10 15.74 -35.56
N ALA A 35 23.06 16.45 -34.94
CA ALA A 35 24.50 16.11 -35.05
C ALA A 35 25.03 15.07 -34.03
N ALA A 36 24.22 14.58 -33.07
CA ALA A 36 24.69 13.77 -31.94
C ALA A 36 24.02 12.38 -31.80
N ARG A 37 23.55 11.77 -32.91
CA ARG A 37 23.04 10.39 -32.87
C ARG A 37 24.16 9.33 -32.74
N GLY A 38 25.42 9.72 -32.91
CA GLY A 38 26.56 9.02 -32.30
C GLY A 38 26.90 9.75 -31.02
N GLY A 39 26.66 9.15 -29.86
CA GLY A 39 26.97 9.78 -28.58
C GLY A 39 28.44 10.18 -28.54
N SER A 40 28.72 11.44 -28.22
CA SER A 40 30.09 11.86 -27.89
C SER A 40 30.67 10.88 -26.85
N PRO A 41 32.00 10.68 -26.79
CA PRO A 41 32.61 9.85 -25.75
C PRO A 41 32.10 10.22 -24.35
N ASP A 42 31.85 11.51 -24.12
CA ASP A 42 31.24 12.04 -22.89
C ASP A 42 29.80 11.56 -22.68
N ALA A 43 28.95 11.56 -23.72
CA ALA A 43 27.58 11.05 -23.64
C ALA A 43 27.56 9.54 -23.33
N VAL A 44 28.48 8.77 -23.92
CA VAL A 44 28.63 7.33 -23.64
C VAL A 44 29.11 7.11 -22.20
N ALA A 45 30.10 7.88 -21.74
CA ALA A 45 30.59 7.82 -20.36
C ALA A 45 29.50 8.19 -19.35
N ALA A 46 28.76 9.28 -19.60
CA ALA A 46 27.64 9.72 -18.78
C ALA A 46 26.55 8.64 -18.69
N ALA A 47 26.18 8.01 -19.81
CA ALA A 47 25.21 6.92 -19.83
C ALA A 47 25.66 5.73 -18.96
N LYS A 48 26.95 5.36 -19.02
CA LYS A 48 27.53 4.30 -18.17
C LYS A 48 27.47 4.65 -16.69
N ILE A 49 27.87 5.87 -16.32
CA ILE A 49 27.82 6.35 -14.93
C ILE A 49 26.38 6.35 -14.41
N GLN A 50 25.44 6.88 -15.19
CA GLN A 50 24.03 6.90 -14.81
C GLN A 50 23.44 5.49 -14.69
N ALA A 51 23.78 4.57 -15.59
CA ALA A 51 23.33 3.18 -15.51
C ALA A 51 23.86 2.49 -14.24
N ALA A 52 25.14 2.69 -13.91
CA ALA A 52 25.75 2.16 -12.69
C ALA A 52 25.07 2.72 -11.43
N LEU A 53 24.82 4.03 -11.39
CA LEU A 53 24.13 4.69 -10.28
C LEU A 53 22.69 4.18 -10.12
N ARG A 54 21.92 4.09 -11.21
CA ARG A 54 20.55 3.54 -11.19
C ARG A 54 20.54 2.11 -10.67
N GLY A 55 21.44 1.26 -11.15
CA GLY A 55 21.59 -0.11 -10.68
C GLY A 55 21.95 -0.21 -9.20
N TYR A 56 22.86 0.64 -8.71
CA TYR A 56 23.19 0.74 -7.29
C TYR A 56 21.98 1.12 -6.44
N LEU A 57 21.23 2.16 -6.85
CA LEU A 57 20.05 2.62 -6.12
C LEU A 57 18.97 1.54 -6.04
N VAL A 58 18.66 0.85 -7.15
CA VAL A 58 17.70 -0.26 -7.15
C VAL A 58 18.14 -1.35 -6.17
N ARG A 59 19.40 -1.80 -6.22
CA ARG A 59 19.89 -2.83 -5.30
C ARG A 59 19.79 -2.38 -3.84
N ARG A 60 20.21 -1.15 -3.53
CA ARG A 60 20.13 -0.58 -2.18
C ARG A 60 18.68 -0.58 -1.68
N HIS A 61 17.73 -0.12 -2.50
CA HIS A 61 16.32 -0.07 -2.11
C HIS A 61 15.69 -1.45 -1.99
N VAL A 62 15.98 -2.38 -2.90
CA VAL A 62 15.50 -3.77 -2.81
C VAL A 62 16.03 -4.44 -1.54
N THR A 63 17.31 -4.25 -1.20
CA THR A 63 17.88 -4.77 0.05
C THR A 63 17.19 -4.19 1.28
N ALA A 64 16.87 -2.89 1.28
CA ALA A 64 16.12 -2.27 2.38
C ALA A 64 14.70 -2.85 2.53
N VAL A 65 13.98 -3.04 1.43
CA VAL A 65 12.65 -3.69 1.43
C VAL A 65 12.75 -5.13 1.93
N ARG A 66 13.75 -5.91 1.48
CA ARG A 66 13.97 -7.28 1.96
C ARG A 66 14.30 -7.34 3.45
N ALA A 67 15.08 -6.39 3.97
CA ALA A 67 15.39 -6.32 5.38
C ALA A 67 14.13 -6.03 6.22
N ALA A 68 13.26 -5.14 5.76
CA ALA A 68 11.97 -4.88 6.40
C ALA A 68 11.04 -6.11 6.35
N ASP A 69 10.98 -6.82 5.21
CA ASP A 69 10.17 -8.04 5.05
C ASP A 69 10.68 -9.20 5.92
N ALA A 70 12.00 -9.32 6.10
CA ALA A 70 12.61 -10.28 7.01
C ALA A 70 12.22 -9.99 8.47
N GLU A 71 12.18 -8.72 8.88
CA GLU A 71 11.73 -8.32 10.22
C GLU A 71 10.23 -8.60 10.40
N ALA A 72 9.39 -8.28 9.41
CA ALA A 72 7.97 -8.63 9.43
C ALA A 72 7.76 -10.15 9.59
N THR A 73 8.59 -10.97 8.91
CA THR A 73 8.57 -12.44 9.03
C THR A 73 9.05 -12.93 10.39
N ARG A 74 9.99 -12.21 11.03
CA ARG A 74 10.40 -12.47 12.41
C ARG A 74 9.26 -12.17 13.38
N LEU A 75 8.59 -11.01 13.24
CA LEU A 75 7.46 -10.62 14.08
C LEU A 75 6.29 -11.60 13.92
N GLU A 76 5.95 -11.99 12.70
CA GLU A 76 4.91 -13.00 12.46
C GLU A 76 5.22 -14.32 13.18
N ARG A 77 6.48 -14.79 13.12
CA ARG A 77 6.90 -16.00 13.83
C ARG A 77 6.85 -15.86 15.34
N LEU A 78 7.10 -14.67 15.88
CA LEU A 78 6.96 -14.39 17.31
C LEU A 78 5.49 -14.39 17.72
N LEU A 79 4.62 -13.71 16.97
CA LEU A 79 3.18 -13.64 17.27
C LEU A 79 2.51 -15.03 17.27
N ARG A 80 3.02 -15.97 16.47
CA ARG A 80 2.53 -17.37 16.47
C ARG A 80 2.90 -18.17 17.73
N ARG A 81 3.85 -17.70 18.55
CA ARG A 81 4.24 -18.40 19.79
C ARG A 81 3.23 -18.08 20.89
N GLN A 82 2.72 -19.12 21.54
CA GLN A 82 1.74 -18.96 22.62
C GLN A 82 2.26 -18.08 23.76
N GLU A 83 3.55 -18.20 24.11
CA GLU A 83 4.21 -17.35 25.11
C GLU A 83 4.07 -15.85 24.78
N THR A 84 4.22 -15.49 23.51
CA THR A 84 4.07 -14.09 23.04
C THR A 84 2.62 -13.66 23.06
N VAL A 85 1.69 -14.54 22.66
CA VAL A 85 0.24 -14.30 22.74
C VAL A 85 -0.19 -14.02 24.18
N ASP A 86 0.26 -14.83 25.12
CA ASP A 86 -0.08 -14.69 26.53
C ASP A 86 0.55 -13.44 27.14
N ALA A 87 1.79 -13.11 26.77
CA ALA A 87 2.47 -11.88 27.18
C ALA A 87 1.72 -10.63 26.69
N VAL A 88 1.36 -10.56 25.40
CA VAL A 88 0.63 -9.43 24.80
C VAL A 88 -0.76 -9.25 25.42
N ARG A 89 -1.45 -10.36 25.75
CA ARG A 89 -2.76 -10.30 26.43
C ARG A 89 -2.66 -9.87 27.88
N SER A 90 -1.51 -10.06 28.53
CA SER A 90 -1.34 -9.85 29.96
C SER A 90 -0.63 -8.59 30.38
N ASP A 91 0.35 -8.14 29.61
CA ASP A 91 1.16 -6.97 29.91
C ASP A 91 1.00 -5.91 28.82
N GLU A 92 0.57 -4.71 29.25
CA GLU A 92 0.47 -3.55 28.36
C GLU A 92 1.81 -3.19 27.71
N ARG A 93 2.91 -3.42 28.44
CA ARG A 93 4.25 -3.07 27.96
C ARG A 93 4.67 -3.97 26.81
N GLU A 94 4.36 -5.26 26.88
CA GLU A 94 4.63 -6.20 25.79
C GLU A 94 3.74 -5.91 24.58
N ARG A 95 2.47 -5.54 24.82
CA ARG A 95 1.57 -5.06 23.76
C ARG A 95 2.13 -3.80 23.06
N ALA A 96 2.55 -2.79 23.82
CA ALA A 96 3.15 -1.58 23.28
C ALA A 96 4.44 -1.87 22.50
N ARG A 97 5.35 -2.69 23.04
CA ARG A 97 6.60 -3.09 22.38
C ARG A 97 6.36 -3.76 21.02
N PHE A 98 5.39 -4.65 20.95
CA PHE A 98 5.08 -5.37 19.71
C PHE A 98 4.45 -4.43 18.66
N SER A 99 3.54 -3.54 19.10
CA SER A 99 2.95 -2.50 18.24
C SER A 99 4.02 -1.56 17.68
N GLU A 100 4.94 -1.08 18.53
CA GLU A 100 6.08 -0.25 18.11
C GLU A 100 6.98 -0.99 17.12
N ALA A 101 7.23 -2.29 17.33
CA ALA A 101 8.04 -3.08 16.40
C ALA A 101 7.38 -3.20 15.01
N LEU A 102 6.06 -3.43 14.95
CA LEU A 102 5.31 -3.44 13.69
C LEU A 102 5.34 -2.07 13.01
N MET A 103 5.12 -0.99 13.76
CA MET A 103 5.18 0.38 13.25
C MET A 103 6.58 0.74 12.76
N ALA A 104 7.64 0.30 13.44
CA ALA A 104 9.02 0.51 13.02
C ALA A 104 9.31 -0.13 11.65
N VAL A 105 8.70 -1.28 11.33
CA VAL A 105 8.82 -1.88 9.99
C VAL A 105 8.15 -1.00 8.93
N LEU A 106 6.95 -0.46 9.20
CA LEU A 106 6.28 0.46 8.28
C LEU A 106 7.11 1.74 8.04
N LEU A 107 7.64 2.34 9.10
CA LEU A 107 8.50 3.53 8.97
C LEU A 107 9.77 3.25 8.14
N ARG A 108 10.38 2.07 8.30
CA ARG A 108 11.51 1.64 7.46
C ARG A 108 11.13 1.47 5.99
N LEU A 109 9.92 0.99 5.70
CA LEU A 109 9.41 0.88 4.33
C LEU A 109 9.15 2.26 3.73
N ASP A 110 8.55 3.18 4.49
CA ASP A 110 8.24 4.55 4.05
C ASP A 110 9.50 5.36 3.72
N ALA A 111 10.60 5.09 4.44
CA ALA A 111 11.91 5.68 4.14
C ALA A 111 12.51 5.23 2.79
N VAL A 112 11.97 4.20 2.12
CA VAL A 112 12.46 3.73 0.82
C VAL A 112 11.84 4.54 -0.33
N PRO A 113 12.66 5.26 -1.14
CA PRO A 113 12.18 5.99 -2.31
C PRO A 113 11.51 5.08 -3.35
N GLY A 114 10.34 5.52 -3.85
CA GLY A 114 9.51 4.75 -4.79
C GLY A 114 9.72 5.09 -6.27
N HIS A 115 10.89 5.59 -6.67
CA HIS A 115 11.16 6.06 -8.05
C HIS A 115 11.12 4.94 -9.09
N TYR A 116 11.49 3.72 -8.67
CA TYR A 116 11.49 2.55 -9.55
C TYR A 116 10.20 1.75 -9.33
N PRO A 117 9.39 1.49 -10.38
CA PRO A 117 8.11 0.80 -10.24
C PRO A 117 8.20 -0.53 -9.49
N ALA A 118 9.17 -1.38 -9.82
CA ALA A 118 9.36 -2.67 -9.17
C ALA A 118 9.65 -2.55 -7.65
N VAL A 119 10.46 -1.57 -7.25
CA VAL A 119 10.75 -1.30 -5.82
C VAL A 119 9.49 -0.81 -5.11
N ARG A 120 8.74 0.08 -5.76
CA ARG A 120 7.49 0.62 -5.22
C ARG A 120 6.46 -0.49 -5.01
N ASP A 121 6.33 -1.41 -5.95
CA ASP A 121 5.36 -2.51 -5.88
C ASP A 121 5.76 -3.52 -4.81
N ALA A 122 7.06 -3.86 -4.69
CA ALA A 122 7.58 -4.68 -3.60
C ALA A 122 7.33 -4.03 -2.23
N ARG A 123 7.62 -2.73 -2.08
CA ARG A 123 7.34 -1.97 -0.86
C ARG A 123 5.85 -2.05 -0.48
N ARG A 124 4.95 -1.82 -1.44
CA ARG A 124 3.49 -1.89 -1.24
C ARG A 124 3.03 -3.28 -0.79
N ALA A 125 3.59 -4.34 -1.37
CA ALA A 125 3.26 -5.71 -0.98
C ALA A 125 3.63 -5.98 0.48
N VAL A 126 4.83 -5.59 0.90
CA VAL A 126 5.28 -5.76 2.30
C VAL A 126 4.45 -4.88 3.24
N SER A 127 4.17 -3.61 2.89
CA SER A 127 3.31 -2.75 3.71
C SER A 127 1.93 -3.37 3.96
N ARG A 128 1.28 -3.91 2.92
CA ARG A 128 -0.02 -4.60 3.07
C ARG A 128 0.07 -5.81 4.00
N ARG A 129 1.14 -6.59 3.89
CA ARG A 129 1.37 -7.73 4.78
C ARG A 129 1.56 -7.30 6.24
N VAL A 130 2.32 -6.22 6.48
CA VAL A 130 2.53 -5.69 7.83
C VAL A 130 1.21 -5.15 8.42
N VAL A 131 0.39 -4.47 7.63
CA VAL A 131 -0.95 -4.03 8.05
C VAL A 131 -1.83 -5.24 8.40
N GLY A 132 -1.85 -6.29 7.57
CA GLY A 132 -2.58 -7.52 7.91
C GLY A 132 -2.05 -8.20 9.19
N LEU A 133 -0.74 -8.11 9.47
CA LEU A 133 -0.17 -8.59 10.73
C LEU A 133 -0.60 -7.73 11.94
N GLN A 134 -0.76 -6.41 11.75
CA GLN A 134 -1.32 -5.52 12.77
C GLN A 134 -2.78 -5.89 13.08
N GLU A 135 -3.61 -6.16 12.08
CA GLU A 135 -5.00 -6.59 12.27
C GLU A 135 -5.11 -7.89 13.11
N VAL A 136 -4.26 -8.88 12.81
CA VAL A 136 -4.20 -10.13 13.60
C VAL A 136 -3.72 -9.86 15.02
N PHE A 137 -2.71 -9.01 15.19
CA PHE A 137 -2.20 -8.62 16.50
C PHE A 137 -3.27 -7.90 17.34
N ASP A 138 -4.01 -6.97 16.76
CA ASP A 138 -5.07 -6.24 17.44
C ASP A 138 -6.19 -7.18 17.88
N ALA A 139 -6.56 -8.16 17.04
CA ALA A 139 -7.50 -9.21 17.43
C ALA A 139 -7.00 -10.06 18.60
N VAL A 140 -5.69 -10.40 18.63
CA VAL A 140 -5.06 -11.12 19.75
C VAL A 140 -5.07 -10.29 21.04
N ALA A 141 -4.82 -8.99 20.93
CA ALA A 141 -4.74 -8.06 22.05
C ALA A 141 -6.10 -7.76 22.69
N VAL A 142 -7.17 -7.73 21.89
CA VAL A 142 -8.55 -7.51 22.36
C VAL A 142 -9.20 -8.80 22.87
N ALA A 143 -8.79 -9.97 22.37
CA ALA A 143 -9.36 -11.24 22.77
C ALA A 143 -9.31 -11.42 24.30
N PRO A 144 -10.46 -11.70 24.96
CA PRO A 144 -10.48 -11.88 26.40
C PRO A 144 -9.52 -13.02 26.76
N LYS A 145 -8.71 -12.83 27.80
CA LYS A 145 -8.04 -13.95 28.45
C LYS A 145 -9.14 -14.94 28.78
N ALA A 146 -9.02 -16.19 28.34
CA ALA A 146 -9.86 -17.27 28.86
C ALA A 146 -9.60 -17.34 30.37
N GLN A 147 -10.33 -16.52 31.13
CA GLN A 147 -10.39 -16.61 32.56
C GLN A 147 -11.10 -17.92 32.82
N THR A 148 -10.36 -18.86 33.38
CA THR A 148 -10.85 -19.88 34.29
C THR A 148 -11.84 -19.25 35.26
N CYS A 149 -13.11 -19.18 34.87
CA CYS A 149 -14.32 -18.95 35.66
C CYS A 149 -15.52 -18.89 34.69
N GLY A 150 -16.27 -20.00 34.54
CA GLY A 150 -17.54 -20.03 33.82
C GLY A 150 -17.47 -20.64 32.42
N VAL A 151 -17.12 -21.93 32.32
CA VAL A 151 -17.46 -22.70 31.11
C VAL A 151 -18.99 -22.87 31.10
N PRO A 152 -19.73 -22.33 30.11
CA PRO A 152 -21.12 -22.70 29.92
C PRO A 152 -21.20 -24.20 29.67
N ALA A 153 -22.09 -24.89 30.39
CA ALA A 153 -22.15 -26.36 30.42
C ALA A 153 -22.55 -26.98 29.06
N SER A 154 -22.98 -26.16 28.10
CA SER A 154 -23.34 -26.60 26.76
C SER A 154 -23.14 -25.49 25.72
N LEU A 155 -22.99 -25.90 24.46
CA LEU A 155 -22.96 -25.00 23.29
C LEU A 155 -24.23 -24.14 23.20
N GLU A 156 -25.36 -24.64 23.72
CA GLU A 156 -26.64 -23.92 23.73
C GLU A 156 -26.59 -22.66 24.59
N GLN A 157 -25.92 -22.69 25.75
CA GLN A 157 -25.75 -21.51 26.60
C GLN A 157 -24.83 -20.45 25.98
N VAL A 158 -23.84 -20.87 25.19
CA VAL A 158 -23.00 -19.95 24.40
C VAL A 158 -23.83 -19.26 23.32
N LEU A 159 -24.71 -20.01 22.65
CA LEU A 159 -25.57 -19.47 21.60
C LEU A 159 -26.69 -18.58 22.17
N GLU A 160 -27.28 -18.94 23.31
CA GLU A 160 -28.21 -18.06 24.02
C GLU A 160 -27.54 -16.77 24.47
N TRP A 161 -26.29 -16.81 24.92
CA TRP A 161 -25.63 -15.59 25.36
C TRP A 161 -25.22 -14.67 24.21
N ILE A 162 -24.81 -15.24 23.07
CA ILE A 162 -24.40 -14.45 21.90
C ILE A 162 -25.63 -13.91 21.14
N TRP A 163 -26.76 -14.63 21.14
CA TRP A 163 -27.94 -14.29 20.30
C TRP A 163 -29.31 -14.25 21.02
N GLY A 164 -29.39 -14.41 22.34
CA GLY A 164 -30.63 -14.73 23.06
C GLY A 164 -30.88 -13.93 24.34
N VAL A 165 -31.02 -12.62 24.22
CA VAL A 165 -32.03 -11.89 25.01
C VAL A 165 -32.96 -11.24 24.00
N GLY A 166 -33.85 -12.08 23.47
CA GLY A 166 -35.05 -11.60 22.81
C GLY A 166 -35.97 -11.03 23.87
N GLU A 167 -36.00 -9.69 23.96
CA GLU A 167 -37.14 -8.95 24.46
C GLU A 167 -38.41 -9.59 23.85
N ALA A 168 -39.32 -10.04 24.71
CA ALA A 168 -40.53 -10.73 24.30
C ALA A 168 -41.26 -9.94 23.19
N PRO A 169 -41.52 -10.55 22.02
CA PRO A 169 -42.17 -9.83 20.93
C PRO A 169 -43.64 -9.62 21.27
N ALA A 170 -44.10 -8.37 21.22
CA ALA A 170 -45.52 -8.05 21.19
C ALA A 170 -46.19 -8.73 19.98
N PRO A 171 -47.40 -9.32 20.13
CA PRO A 171 -48.06 -10.04 19.05
C PRO A 171 -48.60 -9.05 18.00
N VAL A 172 -48.03 -9.05 16.79
CA VAL A 172 -48.56 -8.34 15.62
C VAL A 172 -48.53 -9.30 14.40
N PRO A 173 -49.64 -9.42 13.64
CA PRO A 173 -49.92 -10.52 12.72
C PRO A 173 -49.08 -10.55 11.42
N PRO A 174 -49.00 -11.71 10.73
CA PRO A 174 -48.16 -11.95 9.53
C PRO A 174 -48.85 -11.51 8.20
N PRO A 175 -48.30 -11.78 7.00
CA PRO A 175 -47.00 -11.42 6.41
C PRO A 175 -47.15 -10.80 4.99
N GLN A 176 -46.14 -10.07 4.49
CA GLN A 176 -45.98 -9.76 3.05
C GLN A 176 -44.48 -9.94 2.72
N ALA A 177 -44.11 -11.05 2.09
CA ALA A 177 -43.87 -11.20 0.64
C ALA A 177 -42.58 -10.51 0.16
N GLU A 178 -41.58 -11.36 -0.18
CA GLU A 178 -40.63 -11.23 -1.32
C GLU A 178 -39.68 -10.01 -1.25
N VAL A 179 -38.34 -10.15 -1.30
CA VAL A 179 -37.48 -10.42 -2.47
C VAL A 179 -36.10 -10.85 -1.90
N GLU A 180 -35.59 -12.07 -2.15
CA GLU A 180 -34.53 -12.42 -3.15
C GLU A 180 -33.57 -11.26 -3.50
N GLU A 181 -32.27 -11.35 -3.75
CA GLU A 181 -31.26 -12.38 -4.04
C GLU A 181 -29.92 -11.58 -3.99
N GLU A 182 -28.86 -12.10 -3.39
CA GLU A 182 -27.63 -12.51 -4.10
C GLU A 182 -26.70 -11.38 -4.67
N VAL A 183 -25.58 -11.11 -3.98
CA VAL A 183 -24.32 -10.67 -4.64
C VAL A 183 -23.14 -11.39 -3.99
N ARG A 184 -22.81 -12.58 -4.52
CA ARG A 184 -21.50 -13.24 -4.42
C ARG A 184 -20.72 -12.96 -5.71
N ARG A 185 -19.79 -12.02 -5.73
CA ARG A 185 -18.69 -12.04 -6.74
C ARG A 185 -17.52 -11.12 -6.40
N ALA A 186 -16.67 -11.53 -5.47
CA ALA A 186 -15.34 -10.94 -5.33
C ALA A 186 -14.35 -12.00 -4.83
N GLY A 187 -13.79 -12.79 -5.74
CA GLY A 187 -12.81 -13.81 -5.42
C GLY A 187 -11.92 -14.13 -6.60
N SER A 188 -10.61 -14.13 -6.35
CA SER A 188 -9.54 -14.80 -7.11
C SER A 188 -9.07 -14.21 -8.46
N CYS A 189 -7.97 -13.43 -8.43
CA CYS A 189 -7.13 -13.17 -9.63
C CYS A 189 -5.60 -13.35 -9.39
N TRP A 190 -5.16 -13.84 -8.23
CA TRP A 190 -3.71 -13.91 -7.91
C TRP A 190 -2.98 -15.17 -8.41
N ALA A 191 -3.71 -16.22 -8.81
CA ALA A 191 -3.11 -17.52 -9.10
C ALA A 191 -2.34 -17.63 -10.44
N ARG A 192 -2.27 -16.58 -11.28
CA ARG A 192 -1.60 -16.65 -12.60
C ARG A 192 -0.21 -16.04 -12.68
N PHE A 193 0.25 -15.29 -11.67
CA PHE A 193 1.54 -14.58 -11.78
C PHE A 193 2.73 -15.25 -11.08
N PHE A 194 2.50 -16.22 -10.20
CA PHE A 194 3.55 -16.95 -9.48
C PHE A 194 3.63 -18.44 -9.87
N GLY A 195 3.10 -18.80 -11.04
CA GLY A 195 3.21 -20.14 -11.58
C GLY A 195 4.64 -20.50 -11.98
N GLY A 196 5.18 -21.52 -11.31
CA GLY A 196 5.96 -22.58 -11.94
C GLY A 196 7.45 -22.34 -12.12
N VAL A 197 8.23 -22.67 -11.08
CA VAL A 197 9.28 -23.71 -11.09
C VAL A 197 9.24 -24.41 -9.73
#